data_AF-A0A5B8IRM1-F1
#
_entry.id   AF-A0A5B8IRM1-F1
#
_cell.length_a   1.000
_cell.length_b   1.000
_cell.length_c   1.000
_cell.angle_alpha   90.00
_cell.angle_beta   90.00
_cell.angle_gamma   90.00
#
_symmetry.space_group_name_H-M   'P 1'
#
loop_
_entity.id
_entity.type
_entity.pdbx_description
1 polymer ?
#
loop_
_entity_poly.entity_id
_entity_poly.type
_entity_poly.pdbx_seq_one_letter_code
_entity_poly.pdbx_strand_id
1 'polypeptide(L)'
;MEFGTRQVTLGGLERAHLQQRMAEAGVQLNDYAKVLLAHEIFERIAPVRMLNLVSRTVQQLGLDAGATLPEIFDRAISSGLGLCPAITGPYLRLEFLDQAASRDSLTISSAALGDEGFPRGFYLRVVEGAVWLRGYRCDDTHGFALADTFVFQDR
;
A
#
# COMPACT_ATOMS: atom_id res chain seq x y z
N MET A 1 13.69 9.24 -2.50
CA MET A 1 13.09 10.16 -3.53
C MET A 1 11.62 10.42 -3.22
N GLU A 2 10.98 11.44 -3.82
CA GLU A 2 9.50 11.53 -3.83
C GLU A 2 8.90 10.40 -4.68
N PHE A 3 7.69 9.92 -4.36
CA PHE A 3 7.15 8.71 -4.99
C PHE A 3 6.84 8.90 -6.49
N GLY A 4 6.15 9.99 -6.86
CA GLY A 4 5.78 10.29 -8.24
C GLY A 4 4.95 9.19 -8.91
N THR A 5 5.44 8.70 -10.05
CA THR A 5 4.92 7.52 -10.76
C THR A 5 6.02 6.46 -10.81
N ARG A 6 5.68 5.19 -10.61
CA ARG A 6 6.65 4.10 -10.53
C ARG A 6 6.11 2.84 -11.19
N GLN A 7 6.92 2.19 -12.02
CA GLN A 7 6.66 0.83 -12.46
C GLN A 7 7.07 -0.17 -11.39
N VAL A 8 6.18 -1.09 -11.07
CA VAL A 8 6.42 -2.14 -10.07
C VAL A 8 6.05 -3.48 -10.66
N THR A 9 6.97 -4.44 -10.57
CA THR A 9 6.69 -5.83 -10.91
C THR A 9 6.07 -6.54 -9.72
N LEU A 10 4.86 -7.05 -9.90
CA LEU A 10 4.14 -7.84 -8.91
C LEU A 10 4.16 -9.33 -9.28
N GLY A 11 4.08 -10.19 -8.26
CA GLY A 11 3.92 -11.63 -8.44
C GLY A 11 5.24 -12.37 -8.69
N GLY A 12 5.14 -13.66 -9.00
CA GLY A 12 6.28 -14.53 -9.32
C GLY A 12 7.06 -15.07 -8.12
N LEU A 13 6.70 -14.69 -6.89
CA LEU A 13 7.34 -15.18 -5.67
C LEU A 13 6.35 -15.94 -4.80
N GLU A 14 6.84 -17.02 -4.19
CA GLU A 14 6.19 -17.66 -3.05
C GLU A 14 6.23 -16.75 -1.82
N ARG A 15 5.24 -16.88 -0.93
CA ARG A 15 5.17 -16.12 0.33
C ARG A 15 6.47 -16.14 1.12
N ALA A 16 7.07 -17.32 1.28
CA ALA A 16 8.30 -17.48 2.05
C ALA A 16 9.47 -16.71 1.43
N HIS A 17 9.62 -16.78 0.11
CA HIS A 17 10.67 -16.06 -0.60
C HIS A 17 10.45 -14.54 -0.59
N LEU A 18 9.20 -14.08 -0.71
CA LEU A 18 8.85 -12.66 -0.59
C LEU A 18 9.19 -12.12 0.82
N GLN A 19 8.87 -12.87 1.87
CA GLN A 19 9.23 -12.53 3.25
C GLN A 19 10.75 -12.54 3.47
N GLN A 20 11.44 -13.54 2.93
CA GLN A 20 12.90 -13.62 3.00
C GLN A 20 13.57 -12.41 2.34
N ARG A 21 13.16 -12.05 1.12
CA ARG A 21 13.70 -10.87 0.41
C ARG A 21 13.48 -9.58 1.20
N MET A 22 12.31 -9.42 1.84
CA MET A 22 12.05 -8.27 2.71
C MET A 22 12.99 -8.24 3.93
N ALA A 23 13.22 -9.40 4.57
CA ALA A 23 14.14 -9.50 5.70
C ALA A 23 15.59 -9.18 5.29
N GLU A 24 16.06 -9.73 4.17
CA GLU A 24 17.39 -9.46 3.60
C GLU A 24 17.58 -7.98 3.23
N ALA A 25 16.52 -7.32 2.77
CA ALA A 25 16.49 -5.89 2.49
C ALA A 25 16.34 -5.01 3.75
N GLY A 26 16.27 -5.61 4.95
CA GLY A 26 16.12 -4.88 6.22
C GLY A 26 14.73 -4.29 6.47
N VAL A 27 13.72 -4.70 5.70
CA VAL A 27 12.34 -4.20 5.83
C VAL A 27 11.74 -4.66 7.15
N GLN A 28 11.26 -3.70 7.93
CA GLN A 28 10.58 -3.95 9.20
C GLN A 28 9.07 -4.11 9.01
N LEU A 29 8.47 -5.01 9.79
CA LEU A 29 7.04 -5.33 9.74
C LEU A 29 6.38 -5.12 11.10
N ASN A 30 5.20 -4.49 11.12
CA ASN A 30 4.33 -4.53 12.30
C ASN A 30 3.43 -5.78 12.28
N ASP A 31 2.70 -6.02 13.36
CA ASP A 31 1.90 -7.23 13.50
C ASP A 31 0.76 -7.31 12.47
N TYR A 32 0.13 -6.19 12.12
CA TYR A 32 -0.87 -6.17 11.06
C TYR A 32 -0.29 -6.51 9.67
N ALA A 33 0.94 -6.09 9.35
CA ALA A 33 1.59 -6.51 8.11
C ALA A 33 1.84 -8.02 8.09
N LYS A 34 2.24 -8.60 9.22
CA LYS A 34 2.42 -10.06 9.35
C LYS A 34 1.11 -10.80 9.14
N VAL A 35 0.01 -10.33 9.73
CA VAL A 35 -1.34 -10.89 9.53
C VAL A 35 -1.76 -10.82 8.05
N LEU A 36 -1.57 -9.67 7.39
CA LEU A 36 -1.87 -9.53 5.96
C LEU A 36 -1.03 -10.48 5.10
N LEU A 37 0.26 -10.62 5.39
CA LEU A 37 1.16 -11.53 4.67
C LEU A 37 0.80 -13.00 4.89
N ALA A 38 0.16 -13.35 6.01
CA ALA A 38 -0.31 -14.69 6.30
C ALA A 38 -1.62 -15.04 5.57
N HIS A 39 -2.29 -14.06 4.95
CA HIS A 39 -3.54 -14.27 4.22
C HIS A 39 -3.39 -15.24 3.03
N GLU A 40 -4.44 -16.00 2.72
CA GLU A 40 -4.44 -17.03 1.67
C GLU A 40 -4.11 -16.51 0.26
N ILE A 41 -4.31 -15.21 0.02
CA ILE A 41 -3.93 -14.55 -1.25
C ILE A 41 -2.43 -14.67 -1.57
N PHE A 42 -1.59 -14.88 -0.55
CA PHE A 42 -0.15 -15.09 -0.71
C PHE A 42 0.24 -16.58 -0.80
N GLU A 43 -0.69 -17.53 -0.60
CA GLU A 43 -0.39 -18.96 -0.71
C GLU A 43 -0.19 -19.41 -2.15
N ARG A 44 -0.82 -18.73 -3.10
CA ARG A 44 -0.64 -18.98 -4.53
C ARG A 44 0.32 -17.94 -5.11
N ILE A 45 1.23 -18.40 -5.96
CA ILE A 45 2.10 -17.51 -6.72
C ILE A 45 1.23 -16.75 -7.73
N ALA A 46 1.05 -15.45 -7.50
CA ALA A 46 0.39 -14.59 -8.47
C ALA A 46 1.23 -14.50 -9.76
N PRO A 47 0.60 -14.48 -10.95
CA PRO A 47 1.33 -14.31 -12.20
C PRO A 47 2.09 -12.98 -12.20
N VAL A 48 3.29 -12.99 -12.79
CA VAL A 48 4.11 -11.79 -12.91
C VAL A 48 3.39 -10.77 -13.79
N ARG A 49 3.25 -9.54 -13.28
CA ARG A 49 2.74 -8.40 -14.06
C ARG A 49 3.41 -7.11 -13.64
N MET A 50 3.62 -6.22 -14.60
CA MET A 50 4.12 -4.88 -14.35
C MET A 50 2.94 -3.91 -14.23
N LEU A 51 2.92 -3.10 -13.17
CA LEU A 51 1.92 -2.06 -12.97
C LEU A 51 2.58 -0.68 -12.93
N ASN A 52 1.92 0.31 -13.51
CA ASN A 52 2.22 1.72 -13.26
C ASN A 52 1.48 2.14 -12.00
N LEU A 53 2.21 2.56 -10.97
CA LEU A 53 1.65 3.05 -9.72
C LEU A 53 1.88 4.55 -9.60
N VAL A 54 0.90 5.25 -9.07
CA VAL A 54 0.93 6.69 -8.86
C VAL A 54 0.46 7.04 -7.46
N SER A 55 1.11 8.02 -6.82
CA SER A 55 0.65 8.56 -5.54
C SER A 55 -0.23 9.80 -5.72
N ARG A 56 -1.30 9.91 -4.94
CA ARG A 56 -2.10 11.13 -4.78
C ARG A 56 -2.37 11.37 -3.32
N THR A 57 -2.26 12.62 -2.88
CA THR A 57 -2.85 13.02 -1.60
C THR A 57 -4.36 13.06 -1.70
N VAL A 58 -5.06 12.99 -0.57
CA VAL A 58 -6.52 13.20 -0.51
C VAL A 58 -6.91 14.52 -1.20
N GLN A 59 -6.15 15.59 -0.96
CA GLN A 59 -6.36 16.88 -1.63
C GLN A 59 -6.15 16.80 -3.15
N GLN A 60 -5.14 16.09 -3.63
CA GLN A 60 -4.87 15.93 -5.07
C GLN A 60 -5.94 15.10 -5.79
N LEU A 61 -6.74 14.32 -5.06
CA LEU A 61 -7.95 13.69 -5.60
C LEU A 61 -9.11 14.69 -5.77
N GLY A 62 -8.96 15.94 -5.34
CA GLY A 62 -9.99 16.97 -5.40
C GLY A 62 -11.02 16.84 -4.28
N LEU A 63 -10.62 16.33 -3.12
CA LEU A 63 -11.39 16.35 -1.88
C LEU A 63 -10.90 17.54 -1.03
N ASP A 64 -11.83 18.40 -0.59
CA ASP A 64 -11.51 19.66 0.10
C ASP A 64 -11.58 19.56 1.63
N ALA A 65 -11.99 18.41 2.15
CA ALA A 65 -12.02 18.08 3.57
C ALA A 65 -11.45 16.67 3.80
N GLY A 66 -11.24 16.32 5.07
CA GLY A 66 -10.90 14.94 5.41
C GLY A 66 -11.97 13.98 4.91
N ALA A 67 -11.54 12.81 4.43
CA ALA A 67 -12.40 11.87 3.71
C ALA A 67 -12.17 10.44 4.20
N THR A 68 -13.21 9.63 4.13
CA THR A 68 -13.19 8.21 4.48
C THR A 68 -12.53 7.38 3.37
N LEU A 69 -12.11 6.15 3.70
CA LEU A 69 -11.54 5.23 2.72
C LEU A 69 -12.49 4.99 1.51
N PRO A 70 -13.80 4.74 1.70
CA PRO A 70 -14.72 4.59 0.57
C PRO A 70 -14.80 5.83 -0.31
N GLU A 71 -14.92 7.04 0.27
CA GLU A 71 -14.96 8.29 -0.49
C GLU A 71 -13.69 8.52 -1.31
N ILE A 72 -12.53 8.21 -0.74
CA ILE A 72 -11.23 8.29 -1.42
C ILE A 72 -11.17 7.32 -2.61
N PHE A 73 -11.65 6.09 -2.43
CA PHE A 73 -11.66 5.08 -3.48
C PHE A 73 -12.63 5.45 -4.61
N ASP A 74 -13.85 5.86 -4.27
CA ASP A 74 -14.84 6.28 -5.25
C ASP A 74 -14.37 7.49 -6.06
N ARG A 75 -13.75 8.47 -5.40
CA ARG A 75 -13.19 9.64 -6.07
C ARG A 75 -12.03 9.29 -7.01
N ALA A 76 -11.12 8.43 -6.57
CA ALA A 76 -10.00 7.96 -7.37
C ALA A 76 -10.47 7.15 -8.59
N ILE A 77 -11.44 6.25 -8.42
CA ILE A 77 -12.00 5.47 -9.52
C ILE A 77 -12.71 6.38 -10.52
N SER A 78 -13.49 7.34 -10.04
CA SER A 78 -14.20 8.31 -10.87
C SER A 78 -13.26 9.26 -11.63
N SER A 79 -12.01 9.43 -11.18
CA SER A 79 -10.97 10.19 -11.86
C SER A 79 -10.07 9.34 -12.77
N GLY A 80 -10.37 8.06 -12.94
CA GLY A 80 -9.67 7.15 -13.86
C GLY A 80 -8.61 6.26 -13.21
N LEU A 81 -8.36 6.39 -11.90
CA LEU A 81 -7.38 5.58 -11.19
C LEU A 81 -7.96 4.20 -10.82
N GLY A 82 -7.08 3.20 -10.67
CA GLY A 82 -7.46 1.86 -10.23
C GLY A 82 -7.03 1.56 -8.80
N LEU A 83 -7.79 0.74 -8.08
CA LEU A 83 -7.31 0.11 -6.84
C LEU A 83 -6.22 -0.90 -7.16
N CYS A 84 -5.15 -0.92 -6.39
CA CYS A 84 -4.07 -1.87 -6.46
C CYS A 84 -4.52 -3.28 -6.03
N PRO A 85 -3.92 -4.34 -6.58
CA PRO A 85 -4.03 -5.68 -6.02
C PRO A 85 -3.53 -5.68 -4.57
N ALA A 86 -4.20 -6.41 -3.67
CA ALA A 86 -3.83 -6.39 -2.23
C ALA A 86 -2.38 -6.86 -1.96
N ILE A 87 -1.79 -7.65 -2.87
CA ILE A 87 -0.39 -8.07 -2.80
C ILE A 87 0.63 -6.94 -3.04
N THR A 88 0.20 -5.74 -3.45
CA THR A 88 1.10 -4.68 -3.96
C THR A 88 2.10 -4.17 -2.93
N GLY A 89 1.69 -4.05 -1.66
CA GLY A 89 2.52 -3.44 -0.60
C GLY A 89 3.92 -4.05 -0.48
N PRO A 90 4.05 -5.37 -0.28
CA PRO A 90 5.35 -6.06 -0.22
C PRO A 90 6.26 -5.84 -1.42
N TYR A 91 5.73 -5.96 -2.64
CA TYR A 91 6.52 -5.79 -3.87
C TYR A 91 6.95 -4.34 -4.06
N LEU A 92 6.03 -3.38 -3.84
CA LEU A 92 6.38 -1.97 -3.93
C LEU A 92 7.44 -1.60 -2.89
N ARG A 93 7.38 -2.18 -1.68
CA ARG A 93 8.39 -1.90 -0.65
C ARG A 93 9.78 -2.32 -1.09
N LEU A 94 9.91 -3.51 -1.70
CA LEU A 94 11.18 -4.03 -2.21
C LEU A 94 11.74 -3.19 -3.39
N GLU A 95 10.86 -2.61 -4.21
CA GLU A 95 11.24 -1.74 -5.35
C GLU A 95 11.48 -0.27 -4.96
N PHE A 96 11.20 0.10 -3.71
CA PHE A 96 11.29 1.50 -3.26
C PHE A 96 11.99 1.63 -1.90
N LEU A 97 13.16 1.04 -1.72
CA LEU A 97 13.85 1.06 -0.42
C LEU A 97 14.40 2.45 -0.02
N ASP A 98 14.56 3.36 -0.98
CA ASP A 98 15.16 4.69 -0.81
C ASP A 98 14.12 5.80 -0.49
N GLN A 99 12.96 5.42 0.03
CA GLN A 99 11.95 6.38 0.48
C GLN A 99 12.59 7.36 1.47
N ALA A 100 12.44 8.66 1.22
CA ALA A 100 12.97 9.66 2.13
C ALA A 100 12.27 9.55 3.49
N ALA A 101 13.04 9.70 4.57
CA ALA A 101 12.47 9.84 5.90
C ALA A 101 11.52 11.04 5.90
N SER A 102 10.24 10.75 6.09
CA SER A 102 9.17 11.75 6.09
C SER A 102 8.13 11.32 7.11
N ARG A 103 7.31 12.27 7.54
CA ARG A 103 6.15 11.94 8.37
C ARG A 103 5.10 11.17 7.57
N ASP A 104 5.20 11.23 6.24
CA ASP A 104 4.14 10.84 5.32
C ASP A 104 4.21 9.34 5.02
N SER A 105 3.05 8.70 5.15
CA SER A 105 2.86 7.30 4.81
C SER A 105 2.33 7.18 3.40
N LEU A 106 2.73 6.13 2.68
CA LEU A 106 2.16 5.80 1.38
C LEU A 106 1.21 4.61 1.55
N THR A 107 -0.08 4.91 1.65
CA THR A 107 -1.12 3.91 1.87
C THR A 107 -1.49 3.22 0.56
N ILE A 108 -1.48 1.89 0.54
CA ILE A 108 -1.85 1.13 -0.65
C ILE A 108 -3.38 1.09 -0.75
N SER A 109 -3.92 1.63 -1.84
CA SER A 109 -5.35 1.56 -2.13
C SER A 109 -5.69 0.19 -2.67
N SER A 110 -6.18 -0.72 -1.84
CA SER A 110 -6.62 -2.06 -2.24
C SER A 110 -7.95 -2.42 -1.60
N ALA A 111 -8.66 -3.38 -2.19
CA ALA A 111 -9.80 -4.00 -1.53
C ALA A 111 -9.38 -4.66 -0.20
N ALA A 112 -10.30 -4.66 0.76
CA ALA A 112 -10.10 -5.36 2.04
C ALA A 112 -9.92 -6.86 1.81
N LEU A 113 -9.08 -7.49 2.62
CA LEU A 113 -8.86 -8.94 2.60
C LEU A 113 -9.71 -9.71 3.61
N GLY A 114 -10.43 -9.02 4.48
CA GLY A 114 -11.26 -9.62 5.51
C GLY A 114 -12.34 -8.67 5.98
N ASP A 115 -12.97 -9.04 7.10
CA ASP A 115 -14.00 -8.24 7.76
C ASP A 115 -13.44 -7.01 8.50
N GLU A 116 -14.32 -6.29 9.22
CA GLU A 116 -14.01 -5.07 9.96
C GLU A 116 -12.90 -5.24 11.01
N GLY A 117 -12.73 -6.45 11.57
CA GLY A 117 -11.68 -6.76 12.53
C GLY A 117 -10.31 -7.03 11.89
N PHE A 118 -10.31 -7.39 10.62
CA PHE A 118 -9.11 -7.72 9.87
C PHE A 118 -8.35 -6.46 9.44
N PRO A 119 -7.00 -6.50 9.32
CA PRO A 119 -6.26 -5.36 8.77
C PRO A 119 -6.75 -4.98 7.37
N ARG A 120 -6.93 -3.68 7.15
CA ARG A 120 -7.54 -3.15 5.92
C ARG A 120 -6.61 -3.17 4.71
N GLY A 121 -5.31 -3.00 4.95
CA GLY A 121 -4.31 -3.00 3.89
C GLY A 121 -2.92 -2.60 4.37
N PHE A 122 -2.02 -2.39 3.42
CA PHE A 122 -0.64 -2.02 3.68
C PHE A 122 -0.39 -0.52 3.54
N TYR A 123 0.65 -0.03 4.21
CA TYR A 123 1.28 1.26 3.94
C TYR A 123 2.80 1.19 4.13
N LEU A 124 3.49 2.05 3.40
CA LEU A 124 4.94 2.20 3.45
C LEU A 124 5.31 3.43 4.29
N ARG A 125 6.34 3.30 5.12
CA ARG A 125 6.84 4.42 5.93
C ARG A 125 8.32 4.25 6.23
N VAL A 126 9.02 5.36 6.41
CA VAL A 126 10.37 5.37 7.00
C VAL A 126 10.30 6.06 8.34
N VAL A 127 10.72 5.38 9.41
CA VAL A 127 10.70 5.90 10.78
C VAL A 127 12.09 5.74 11.35
N GLU A 128 12.71 6.86 11.73
CA GLU A 128 14.06 6.87 12.33
C GLU A 128 15.10 6.13 11.47
N GLY A 129 15.01 6.29 10.14
CA GLY A 129 15.90 5.63 9.18
C GLY A 129 15.57 4.17 8.88
N ALA A 130 14.68 3.53 9.64
CA ALA A 130 14.22 2.17 9.36
C ALA A 130 13.12 2.17 8.28
N VAL A 131 13.24 1.27 7.31
CA VAL A 131 12.29 1.10 6.21
C VAL A 131 11.20 0.12 6.61
N TRP A 132 9.95 0.58 6.67
CA TRP A 132 8.81 -0.21 7.11
C TRP A 132 7.83 -0.54 5.98
N LEU A 133 7.30 -1.75 6.06
CA LEU A 133 6.00 -2.13 5.52
C LEU A 133 5.07 -2.42 6.69
N ARG A 134 3.97 -1.69 6.80
CA ARG A 134 3.02 -1.82 7.90
C ARG A 134 1.65 -2.17 7.38
N GLY A 135 0.89 -2.90 8.17
CA GLY A 135 -0.55 -3.02 8.03
C GLY A 135 -1.26 -1.97 8.88
N TYR A 136 -2.41 -1.52 8.42
CA TYR A 136 -3.32 -0.65 9.19
C TYR A 136 -4.68 -1.32 9.35
N ARG A 137 -5.43 -0.87 10.35
CA ARG A 137 -6.85 -1.19 10.54
C ARG A 137 -7.61 0.12 10.68
N CYS A 138 -8.71 0.25 9.97
CA CYS A 138 -9.67 1.32 10.12
C CYS A 138 -11.04 0.80 9.71
N ASP A 139 -12.09 1.35 10.31
CA ASP A 139 -13.45 1.20 9.79
C ASP A 139 -13.67 2.15 8.61
N ASP A 140 -14.86 2.08 8.01
CA ASP A 140 -15.25 2.92 6.87
C ASP A 140 -15.62 4.36 7.30
N THR A 141 -15.56 4.69 8.60
CA THR A 141 -15.85 6.03 9.13
C THR A 141 -14.58 6.83 9.47
N HIS A 142 -13.42 6.17 9.49
CA HIS A 142 -12.14 6.81 9.76
C HIS A 142 -11.81 7.86 8.69
N GLY A 143 -11.68 9.12 9.11
CA GLY A 143 -11.32 10.23 8.24
C GLY A 143 -9.81 10.37 8.08
N PHE A 144 -9.35 10.33 6.83
CA PHE A 144 -7.98 10.66 6.42
C PHE A 144 -7.86 12.17 6.17
N ALA A 145 -6.72 12.73 6.53
CA ALA A 145 -6.41 14.13 6.34
C ALA A 145 -6.06 14.45 4.88
N LEU A 146 -6.17 15.72 4.50
CA LEU A 146 -5.88 16.21 3.14
C LEU A 146 -4.47 15.85 2.62
N ALA A 147 -3.50 15.78 3.53
CA ALA A 147 -2.10 15.45 3.22
C ALA A 147 -1.83 13.93 3.17
N ASP A 148 -2.76 13.09 3.63
CA ASP A 148 -2.57 11.64 3.59
C ASP A 148 -2.45 11.16 2.14
N THR A 149 -1.46 10.32 1.90
CA THR A 149 -1.06 9.92 0.55
C THR A 149 -1.42 8.46 0.28
N PHE A 150 -2.07 8.25 -0.87
CA PHE A 150 -2.52 6.95 -1.33
C PHE A 150 -1.86 6.58 -2.65
N VAL A 151 -1.58 5.28 -2.82
CA VAL A 151 -1.00 4.70 -4.03
C VAL A 151 -2.06 3.94 -4.79
N PHE A 152 -2.24 4.32 -6.06
CA PHE A 152 -3.21 3.75 -6.98
C PHE A 152 -2.51 3.19 -8.22
N GLN A 153 -3.23 2.35 -8.98
CA GLN A 153 -2.85 2.03 -10.35
C GLN A 153 -3.16 3.21 -11.26
N ASP A 154 -2.19 3.59 -12.07
CA ASP A 154 -2.37 4.52 -13.19
C ASP A 154 -2.86 3.71 -14.40
N ARG A 155 -4.07 4.02 -14.89
CA ARG A 155 -4.75 3.29 -15.96
C ARG A 155 -4.52 3.91 -17.33
#